data_AF-A0AAV4H711-F1
#
_entry.id   AF-A0AAV4H711-F1
#
_cell.length_a   1.000
_cell.length_b   1.000
_cell.length_c   1.000
_cell.angle_alpha   90.00
_cell.angle_beta   90.00
_cell.angle_gamma   90.00
#
_symmetry.space_group_name_H-M   'P 1'
#
loop_
_entity.id
_entity.type
_entity.pdbx_description
1 polymer ?
#
loop_
_entity_poly.entity_id
_entity_poly.type
_entity_poly.pdbx_seq_one_letter_code
_entity_poly.pdbx_strand_id
1 'polypeptide(L)'
;MAAWLVDAYHERYPSKSGRKHGRSKVQQVLQLHHHITPYQVAIVVSSSSSPSSNTSSSGNELRYISEHLEKDLKKAGLSVFNASHHGGSLDAHCKR
;
A
#
# COMPACT_ATOMS: atom_id res chain seq x y z
N MET A 1 14.57 14.94 -13.82
CA MET A 1 13.49 14.21 -13.11
C MET A 1 13.75 12.70 -13.03
N ALA A 2 14.15 12.04 -14.13
CA ALA A 2 14.42 10.59 -14.14
C ALA A 2 15.62 10.13 -13.27
N ALA A 3 16.64 10.98 -13.06
CA ALA A 3 17.84 10.62 -12.30
C ALA A 3 17.53 10.19 -10.84
N TRP A 4 16.56 10.84 -10.18
CA TRP A 4 16.18 10.48 -8.81
C TRP A 4 15.47 9.12 -8.70
N LEU A 5 14.84 8.65 -9.78
CA LEU A 5 14.21 7.33 -9.81
C LEU A 5 15.26 6.22 -9.91
N VAL A 6 16.35 6.47 -10.65
CA VAL A 6 17.47 5.53 -10.78
C VAL A 6 18.24 5.45 -9.46
N ASP A 7 18.48 6.59 -8.81
CA ASP A 7 19.18 6.67 -7.53
C ASP A 7 18.38 6.01 -6.39
N ALA A 8 17.05 6.18 -6.38
CA ALA A 8 16.17 5.59 -5.37
C ALA A 8 15.89 4.10 -5.58
N TYR A 9 16.31 3.50 -6.70
CA TYR A 9 16.03 2.09 -6.99
C TYR A 9 16.85 1.17 -6.10
N HIS A 10 16.18 0.28 -5.39
CA HIS A 10 16.81 -0.74 -4.56
C HIS A 10 16.09 -2.09 -4.70
N GLU A 11 16.89 -3.15 -4.80
CA GLU A 11 16.42 -4.54 -4.75
C GLU A 11 16.43 -5.08 -3.32
N ARG A 12 15.26 -5.40 -2.78
CA ARG A 12 15.11 -5.97 -1.44
C ARG A 12 14.97 -7.49 -1.56
N TYR A 13 15.96 -8.18 -1.01
CA TYR A 13 15.92 -9.63 -0.87
C TYR A 13 15.14 -9.99 0.39
N PRO A 14 14.16 -10.91 0.32
CA PRO A 14 13.43 -11.31 1.51
C PRO A 14 14.37 -12.00 2.50
N SER A 15 14.19 -11.68 3.77
CA SER A 15 14.95 -12.25 4.88
C SER A 15 14.78 -13.78 4.91
N LYS A 16 15.86 -14.50 5.25
CA LYS A 16 15.93 -15.97 5.20
C LYS A 16 14.79 -16.69 5.94
N SER A 17 14.13 -16.02 6.89
CA SER A 17 12.99 -16.51 7.67
C SER A 17 11.72 -16.79 6.85
N GLY A 18 11.59 -16.28 5.63
CA GLY A 18 10.42 -16.48 4.77
C GLY A 18 10.55 -17.58 3.71
N ARG A 19 11.66 -18.35 3.69
CA ARG A 19 11.90 -19.40 2.68
C ARG A 19 11.09 -20.66 2.98
N LYS A 20 9.76 -20.58 2.96
CA LYS A 20 8.90 -21.75 2.78
C LYS A 20 8.35 -21.72 1.37
N HIS A 21 8.96 -22.54 0.52
CA HIS A 21 8.48 -22.98 -0.79
C HIS A 21 8.48 -21.94 -1.93
N GLY A 22 9.36 -22.15 -2.93
CA GLY A 22 9.24 -21.59 -4.27
C GLY A 22 9.69 -20.13 -4.46
N ARG A 23 10.77 -19.94 -5.23
CA ARG A 23 11.24 -18.66 -5.83
C ARG A 23 10.85 -17.39 -5.07
N SER A 24 11.66 -17.06 -4.08
CA SER A 24 11.75 -15.72 -3.49
C SER A 24 12.05 -14.69 -4.60
N LYS A 25 11.01 -14.07 -5.17
CA LYS A 25 11.19 -12.99 -6.16
C LYS A 25 11.83 -11.79 -5.46
N VAL A 26 12.86 -11.21 -6.09
CA VAL A 26 13.46 -9.95 -5.65
C VAL A 26 12.36 -8.88 -5.64
N GLN A 27 12.19 -8.18 -4.52
CA GLN A 27 11.26 -7.06 -4.45
C GLN A 27 11.98 -5.81 -4.95
N GLN A 28 11.40 -5.12 -5.92
CA GLN A 28 11.89 -3.85 -6.41
C GLN A 28 11.24 -2.74 -5.59
N VAL A 29 12.04 -1.84 -5.03
CA VAL A 29 11.57 -0.75 -4.17
C VAL A 29 12.19 0.56 -4.64
N LEU A 30 11.38 1.62 -4.67
CA LEU A 30 11.84 2.99 -4.89
C LEU A 30 11.88 3.70 -3.53
N GLN A 31 13.06 3.88 -2.97
CA GLN A 31 13.27 4.58 -1.71
C GLN A 31 13.52 6.07 -1.97
N LEU A 32 12.46 6.80 -2.27
CA LEU A 32 12.50 8.23 -2.50
C LEU A 32 12.65 9.02 -1.20
N HIS A 33 13.27 10.21 -1.29
CA HIS A 33 13.27 11.15 -0.17
C HIS A 33 11.84 11.58 0.20
N HIS A 34 11.54 11.73 1.49
CA HIS A 34 10.16 11.98 1.97
C HIS A 34 9.53 13.29 1.46
N HIS A 35 10.34 14.25 1.02
CA HIS A 35 9.87 15.49 0.39
C HIS A 35 9.57 15.37 -1.11
N ILE A 36 10.07 14.33 -1.79
CA ILE A 36 9.89 14.15 -3.25
C ILE A 36 9.00 12.96 -3.59
N THR A 37 8.64 12.13 -2.60
CA THR A 37 7.71 11.02 -2.83
C THR A 37 6.32 11.55 -3.24
N PRO A 38 5.68 11.00 -4.28
CA PRO A 38 4.36 11.44 -4.72
C PRO A 38 3.27 11.11 -3.69
N TYR A 39 3.48 10.05 -2.90
CA TYR A 39 2.60 9.64 -1.82
C TYR A 39 3.43 9.36 -0.57
N GLN A 40 3.04 9.97 0.54
CA GLN A 40 3.69 9.77 1.84
C GLN A 40 3.04 8.64 2.63
N VAL A 41 1.72 8.46 2.46
CA VAL A 41 0.95 7.44 3.17
C VAL A 41 0.04 6.70 2.18
N ALA A 42 -0.08 5.39 2.36
CA ALA A 42 -1.09 4.58 1.68
C ALA A 42 -2.06 3.98 2.70
N ILE A 43 -3.37 4.03 2.40
CA ILE A 43 -4.41 3.43 3.23
C ILE A 43 -4.85 2.12 2.58
N VAL A 44 -4.74 1.01 3.29
CA VAL A 44 -5.14 -0.33 2.83
C VAL A 44 -6.15 -0.91 3.81
N VAL A 45 -7.26 -1.41 3.30
CA VAL A 45 -8.27 -2.11 4.10
C VAL A 45 -8.09 -3.60 3.88
N SER A 46 -7.74 -4.34 4.95
CA SER A 46 -7.71 -5.79 4.92
C SER A 46 -9.07 -6.34 5.36
N SER A 47 -9.95 -6.62 4.42
CA SER A 47 -11.16 -7.40 4.69
C SER A 47 -10.75 -8.86 4.90
N SER A 48 -10.82 -9.35 6.13
CA SER A 48 -10.63 -10.78 6.43
C SER A 48 -11.79 -11.65 5.95
N SER A 49 -12.87 -11.05 5.47
CA SER A 49 -14.01 -11.71 4.84
C SER A 49 -13.90 -11.63 3.32
N SER A 50 -13.92 -12.80 2.68
CA SER A 50 -13.96 -13.03 1.23
C SER A 50 -14.81 -12.00 0.46
N PRO A 51 -14.51 -11.71 -0.82
CA PRO A 51 -15.22 -10.73 -1.64
C PRO A 51 -16.66 -11.12 -2.02
N SER A 52 -17.27 -12.09 -1.32
CA SER A 52 -18.65 -12.53 -1.53
C SER A 52 -19.60 -11.85 -0.56
N SER A 53 -19.78 -10.53 -0.71
CA SER A 53 -21.00 -9.75 -0.38
C SER A 53 -20.61 -8.30 -0.08
N ASN A 54 -20.78 -7.44 -1.08
CA ASN A 54 -20.69 -5.97 -0.96
C ASN A 54 -21.83 -5.36 -0.11
N THR A 55 -22.37 -6.11 0.86
CA THR A 55 -23.53 -5.76 1.68
C THR A 55 -23.36 -6.10 3.16
N SER A 56 -22.17 -6.52 3.62
CA SER A 56 -21.89 -6.61 5.05
C SER A 56 -21.62 -5.21 5.61
N SER A 57 -22.32 -4.84 6.69
CA SER A 57 -22.21 -3.53 7.35
C SER A 57 -20.75 -3.12 7.65
N SER A 58 -19.93 -4.09 8.01
CA SER A 58 -18.49 -3.92 8.31
C SER A 58 -17.66 -3.44 7.12
N GLY A 59 -17.98 -3.84 5.88
CA GLY A 59 -17.29 -3.38 4.68
C GLY A 59 -17.56 -1.90 4.40
N ASN A 60 -18.78 -1.45 4.64
CA ASN A 60 -19.17 -0.05 4.50
C ASN A 60 -18.57 0.82 5.62
N GLU A 61 -18.49 0.29 6.84
CA GLU A 61 -17.85 0.97 7.98
C GLU A 61 -16.35 1.16 7.74
N LEU A 62 -15.62 0.13 7.31
CA LEU A 62 -14.18 0.23 7.04
C LEU A 62 -13.88 1.21 5.90
N ARG A 63 -14.74 1.24 4.87
CA ARG A 63 -14.64 2.22 3.79
C ARG A 63 -14.93 3.65 4.28
N TYR A 64 -15.95 3.83 5.11
CA TYR A 64 -16.23 5.12 5.71
C TYR A 64 -15.05 5.63 6.55
N ILE A 65 -14.46 4.76 7.36
CA ILE A 65 -13.27 5.08 8.17
C ILE A 65 -12.07 5.41 7.26
N SER A 66 -11.83 4.65 6.19
CA SER A 66 -10.72 4.93 5.27
C SER A 66 -10.87 6.27 4.56
N GLU A 67 -12.09 6.60 4.11
CA GLU A 67 -12.40 7.89 3.47
C GLU A 67 -12.29 9.06 4.46
N HIS A 68 -12.68 8.86 5.72
CA HIS A 68 -12.52 9.89 6.76
C HIS A 68 -11.04 10.14 7.08
N LEU A 69 -10.26 9.07 7.27
CA LEU A 69 -8.83 9.15 7.53
C LEU A 69 -8.08 9.84 6.37
N GLU A 70 -8.45 9.55 5.12
CA GLU A 70 -7.88 10.21 3.95
C GLU A 70 -8.10 11.73 4.00
N LYS A 71 -9.29 12.18 4.38
CA LYS A 71 -9.61 13.61 4.50
C LYS A 71 -8.77 14.28 5.58
N ASP A 72 -8.64 13.66 6.74
CA ASP A 72 -7.87 14.21 7.86
C ASP A 72 -6.37 14.32 7.53
N LEU A 73 -5.80 13.30 6.91
CA LEU A 73 -4.40 13.31 6.48
C LEU A 73 -4.14 14.36 5.39
N LYS A 74 -5.05 14.49 4.42
CA LYS A 74 -4.97 15.55 3.40
C LYS A 74 -5.07 16.94 4.02
N LYS A 75 -5.95 17.12 5.02
CA LYS A 75 -6.08 18.37 5.77
C LYS A 75 -4.79 18.72 6.55
N ALA A 76 -4.05 17.71 7.00
CA ALA A 76 -2.72 17.88 7.60
C ALA A 76 -1.61 18.16 6.58
N GLY A 77 -1.92 18.25 5.28
CA GLY A 77 -0.95 18.52 4.21
C GLY A 77 -0.19 17.30 3.72
N LEU A 78 -0.64 16.09 4.05
CA LEU A 78 0.00 14.86 3.60
C LEU A 78 -0.56 14.40 2.25
N SER A 79 0.33 13.84 1.41
CA SER A 79 -0.07 13.15 0.19
C SER A 79 -0.48 11.71 0.50
N VAL A 80 -1.71 11.35 0.15
CA VAL A 80 -2.32 10.06 0.52
C VAL A 80 -2.74 9.29 -0.73
N PHE A 81 -2.36 8.01 -0.77
CA PHE A 81 -2.86 7.04 -1.74
C PHE A 81 -3.88 6.11 -1.09
N ASN A 82 -5.16 6.25 -1.43
CA ASN A 82 -6.20 5.39 -0.88
C ASN A 82 -6.34 4.11 -1.71
N ALA A 83 -5.64 3.06 -1.27
CA ALA A 83 -5.67 1.75 -1.91
C ALA A 83 -6.95 0.96 -1.58
N SER A 84 -7.81 1.40 -0.66
CA SER A 84 -9.06 0.69 -0.33
C SER A 84 -10.04 0.63 -1.51
N HIS A 85 -9.93 1.54 -2.48
CA HIS A 85 -10.71 1.50 -3.71
C HIS A 85 -10.25 0.40 -4.68
N HIS A 86 -9.03 -0.09 -4.53
CA HIS A 86 -8.40 -1.05 -5.42
C HIS A 86 -8.31 -2.40 -4.72
N GLY A 87 -9.31 -3.27 -4.89
CA GLY A 87 -9.28 -4.62 -4.29
C GLY A 87 -7.95 -5.37 -4.53
N GLY A 88 -7.61 -6.26 -3.63
CA GLY A 88 -6.35 -7.03 -3.69
C GLY A 88 -5.97 -7.65 -2.36
N SER A 89 -4.98 -8.54 -2.38
CA SER A 89 -4.37 -9.04 -1.13
C SER A 89 -3.45 -7.98 -0.54
N LEU A 90 -3.26 -8.00 0.79
CA LEU A 90 -2.31 -7.10 1.47
C LEU A 90 -0.90 -7.19 0.86
N ASP A 91 -0.45 -8.40 0.52
CA ASP A 91 0.84 -8.63 -0.14
C ASP A 91 0.91 -7.97 -1.53
N ALA A 92 -0.21 -7.96 -2.29
CA ALA A 92 -0.27 -7.25 -3.56
C ALA A 92 -0.18 -5.73 -3.36
N HIS A 93 -0.83 -5.18 -2.33
CA HIS A 93 -0.72 -3.76 -2.00
C HIS A 93 0.68 -3.33 -1.60
N CYS A 94 1.44 -4.19 -0.89
CA CYS A 94 2.82 -3.90 -0.52
C CYS A 94 3.82 -3.97 -1.69
N LYS A 95 3.41 -4.48 -2.86
CA LYS A 95 4.26 -4.66 -4.05
C LYS A 95 3.87 -3.78 -5.24
N ARG A 96 2.79 -3.00 -5.14
CA ARG A 96 2.34 -2.06 -6.18
C ARG A 96 3.19 -0.79 -6.14
#